data_AF-A0A0N1GTN8-F1
#
_entry.id   AF-A0A0N1GTN8-F1
#
_cell.length_a   1.000
_cell.length_b   1.000
_cell.length_c   1.000
_cell.angle_alpha   90.00
_cell.angle_beta   90.00
_cell.angle_gamma   90.00
#
_symmetry.space_group_name_H-M   'P 1'
#
loop_
_entity.id
_entity.type
_entity.pdbx_description
1 polymer ?
#
loop_
_entity_poly.entity_id
_entity_poly.type
_entity_poly.pdbx_seq_one_letter_code
_entity_poly.pdbx_strand_id
1 'polypeptide(L)'
;MTQLVKRRIAGAAALVIACILAVTLGITPASAFDGRVPDSRSATAQGEITAQYWHGLNRDPDTGGLNNYMSFAKQNCRWGVLDASFKILNSAEAHNTWRNNPRALAGMLYAALLNRAADPGGLTAYTNAIRDRGLPWATAQMMGSPEYRNRLGRFCTNSGESATEYDWQTAQSIARNTFFKHAENLAIACGVSTTVKSAIGALKSTPYPPAVAVGKIASVTNMIITGWGLDGTCGAAVAFLRAGLAVNSTINGDRHSPVFIQWSVGRPGLNGQRKFTIRVGSNPTSWTGYSGSAWG
;
A
#
# COMPACT_ATOMS: atom_id res chain seq x y z
N MET A 1 -1.18 -39.75 31.56
CA MET A 1 -1.70 -38.84 30.50
C MET A 1 -2.68 -37.76 31.01
N THR A 2 -2.97 -37.67 32.32
CA THR A 2 -4.11 -36.89 32.86
C THR A 2 -3.74 -35.52 33.47
N GLN A 3 -2.45 -35.25 33.71
CA GLN A 3 -1.96 -34.00 34.33
C GLN A 3 -1.61 -32.90 33.31
N LEU A 4 -1.18 -33.28 32.09
CA LEU A 4 -0.84 -32.35 31.01
C LEU A 4 -2.06 -31.68 30.38
N VAL A 5 -3.19 -32.38 30.33
CA VAL A 5 -4.47 -31.84 29.81
C VAL A 5 -5.11 -30.87 30.82
N LYS A 6 -5.04 -31.17 32.13
CA LYS A 6 -5.56 -30.28 33.19
C LYS A 6 -4.81 -28.94 33.26
N ARG A 7 -3.50 -28.91 33.04
CA ARG A 7 -2.72 -27.66 32.99
C ARG A 7 -3.05 -26.78 31.77
N ARG A 8 -3.35 -27.37 30.61
CA ARG A 8 -3.77 -26.61 29.42
C ARG A 8 -5.17 -26.02 29.56
N ILE A 9 -6.08 -26.74 30.20
CA ILE A 9 -7.45 -26.26 30.44
C ILE A 9 -7.47 -25.16 31.53
N ALA A 10 -6.65 -25.29 32.58
CA ALA A 10 -6.53 -24.26 33.61
C ALA A 10 -5.91 -22.95 33.07
N GLY A 11 -4.94 -23.03 32.16
CA GLY A 11 -4.34 -21.86 31.51
C GLY A 11 -5.30 -21.14 30.55
N ALA A 12 -6.11 -21.89 29.79
CA ALA A 12 -7.12 -21.31 28.91
C ALA A 12 -8.28 -20.68 29.68
N ALA A 13 -8.76 -21.31 30.76
CA ALA A 13 -9.83 -20.78 31.60
C ALA A 13 -9.42 -19.50 32.35
N ALA A 14 -8.18 -19.43 32.85
CA ALA A 14 -7.66 -18.23 33.50
C ALA A 14 -7.55 -17.04 32.52
N LEU A 15 -7.22 -17.28 31.26
CA LEU A 15 -7.12 -16.25 30.22
C LEU A 15 -8.51 -15.72 29.79
N VAL A 16 -9.50 -16.60 29.68
CA VAL A 16 -10.88 -16.23 29.35
C VAL A 16 -11.52 -15.42 30.48
N ILE A 17 -11.29 -15.78 31.74
CA ILE A 17 -11.79 -15.04 32.91
C ILE A 17 -11.14 -13.64 33.01
N ALA A 18 -9.85 -13.52 32.69
CA ALA A 18 -9.17 -12.22 32.65
C ALA A 18 -9.70 -11.30 31.53
N CYS A 19 -10.04 -11.85 30.35
CA CYS A 19 -10.66 -11.09 29.27
C CYS A 19 -12.09 -10.62 29.60
N ILE A 20 -12.89 -11.45 30.27
CA ILE A 20 -14.27 -11.09 30.67
C ILE A 20 -14.27 -9.97 31.72
N LEU A 21 -13.29 -9.94 32.64
CA LEU A 21 -13.14 -8.87 33.63
C LEU A 21 -12.61 -7.54 33.06
N ALA A 22 -11.84 -7.56 31.96
CA ALA A 22 -11.36 -6.34 31.32
C ALA A 22 -12.48 -5.60 30.56
N VAL A 23 -13.45 -6.32 30.00
CA VAL A 23 -14.61 -5.77 29.28
C VAL A 23 -15.57 -5.01 30.21
N THR A 24 -15.68 -5.39 31.48
CA THR A 24 -16.65 -4.80 32.42
C THR A 24 -16.14 -3.56 33.17
N LEU A 25 -14.83 -3.31 33.20
CA LEU A 25 -14.25 -2.20 33.96
C LEU A 25 -13.65 -1.07 33.09
N GLY A 26 -13.64 -1.22 31.76
CA GLY A 26 -13.04 -0.21 30.87
C GLY A 26 -11.54 0.03 31.12
N ILE A 27 -10.88 -0.87 31.84
CA ILE A 27 -9.45 -0.80 32.13
C ILE A 27 -8.74 -1.49 30.97
N THR A 28 -8.14 -0.69 30.10
CA THR A 28 -7.17 -1.20 29.11
C THR A 28 -6.03 -1.86 29.89
N PRO A 29 -5.73 -3.15 29.68
CA PRO A 29 -4.55 -3.73 30.30
C PRO A 29 -3.32 -3.01 29.73
N ALA A 30 -2.39 -2.61 30.61
CA ALA A 30 -1.16 -1.90 30.23
C ALA A 30 -0.33 -2.64 29.15
N SER A 31 -0.56 -3.95 28.97
CA SER A 31 0.01 -4.78 27.90
C SER A 31 -0.41 -4.37 26.48
N ALA A 32 -1.52 -3.64 26.31
CA ALA A 32 -1.91 -3.09 25.01
C ALA A 32 -1.00 -1.92 24.57
N PHE A 33 -0.36 -1.23 25.51
CA PHE A 33 0.56 -0.11 25.21
C PHE A 33 1.97 -0.56 24.82
N ASP A 34 2.34 -1.82 25.10
CA ASP A 34 3.71 -2.33 24.94
C ASP A 34 3.86 -3.30 23.75
N GLY A 35 2.84 -3.44 22.91
CA GLY A 35 2.87 -4.31 21.70
C GLY A 35 3.05 -5.80 21.99
N ARG A 36 3.01 -6.23 23.26
CA ARG A 36 3.17 -7.62 23.69
C ARG A 36 1.84 -8.36 23.75
N VAL A 37 1.12 -8.38 22.64
CA VAL A 37 0.06 -9.38 22.43
C VAL A 37 0.61 -10.38 21.44
N PRO A 38 0.93 -11.63 21.85
CA PRO A 38 1.12 -12.72 20.92
C PRO A 38 -0.22 -12.96 20.21
N ASP A 39 -0.41 -12.32 19.05
CA ASP A 39 -1.61 -12.51 18.26
C ASP A 39 -1.47 -13.80 17.44
N SER A 40 -2.36 -14.74 17.75
CA SER A 40 -2.52 -16.04 17.07
C SER A 40 -3.43 -15.95 15.84
N ARG A 41 -3.55 -14.77 15.21
CA ARG A 41 -4.40 -14.56 14.03
C ARG A 41 -4.13 -15.58 12.95
N SER A 42 -5.21 -16.06 12.36
CA SER A 42 -5.16 -16.87 11.15
C SER A 42 -4.43 -16.10 10.05
N ALA A 43 -3.47 -16.73 9.39
CA ALA A 43 -2.79 -16.18 8.22
C ALA A 43 -3.75 -16.21 7.01
N THR A 44 -4.75 -15.35 7.03
CA THR A 44 -5.76 -15.15 5.99
C THR A 44 -6.08 -13.67 5.87
N ALA A 45 -6.60 -13.22 4.72
CA ALA A 45 -7.01 -11.83 4.54
C ALA A 45 -7.99 -11.35 5.63
N GLN A 46 -8.95 -12.20 6.00
CA GLN A 46 -9.89 -11.89 7.08
C GLN A 46 -9.20 -11.78 8.43
N GLY A 47 -8.28 -12.69 8.77
CA GLY A 47 -7.55 -12.66 10.03
C GLY A 47 -6.69 -11.41 10.18
N GLU A 48 -6.06 -10.96 9.08
CA GLU A 48 -5.33 -9.69 9.07
C GLU A 48 -6.23 -8.48 9.28
N ILE A 49 -7.36 -8.41 8.55
CA ILE A 49 -8.31 -7.29 8.67
C ILE A 49 -8.89 -7.25 10.08
N THR A 50 -9.27 -8.40 10.65
CA THR A 50 -9.73 -8.48 12.04
C THR A 50 -8.66 -7.98 13.01
N ALA A 51 -7.39 -8.35 12.83
CA ALA A 51 -6.32 -7.86 13.71
C ALA A 51 -6.10 -6.35 13.59
N GLN A 52 -6.34 -5.74 12.42
CA GLN A 52 -6.29 -4.28 12.27
C GLN A 52 -7.40 -3.59 13.06
N TYR A 53 -8.60 -4.17 13.12
CA TYR A 53 -9.68 -3.68 13.98
C TYR A 53 -9.31 -3.80 15.47
N TRP A 54 -8.80 -4.96 15.88
CA TRP A 54 -8.43 -5.21 17.27
C TRP A 54 -7.31 -4.29 17.74
N HIS A 55 -6.20 -4.23 17.00
CA HIS A 55 -5.06 -3.41 17.39
C HIS A 55 -5.25 -1.93 17.05
N GLY A 56 -5.92 -1.61 15.96
CA GLY A 56 -6.12 -0.22 15.53
C GLY A 56 -7.23 0.50 16.28
N LEU A 57 -8.37 -0.18 16.47
CA LEU A 57 -9.61 0.41 16.97
C LEU A 57 -10.04 -0.13 18.34
N ASN A 58 -9.30 -1.11 18.89
CA ASN A 58 -9.60 -1.75 20.16
C ASN A 58 -11.02 -2.35 20.23
N ARG A 59 -11.46 -2.95 19.11
CA ARG A 59 -12.77 -3.63 19.01
C ARG A 59 -12.77 -4.70 17.93
N ASP A 60 -13.78 -5.56 17.99
CA ASP A 60 -14.13 -6.45 16.89
C ASP A 60 -14.64 -5.66 15.67
N PRO A 61 -14.39 -6.17 14.44
CA PRO A 61 -15.02 -5.62 13.26
C PRO A 61 -16.53 -5.89 13.29
N ASP A 62 -17.31 -4.88 12.92
CA ASP A 62 -18.72 -5.06 12.62
C ASP A 62 -18.90 -5.82 11.29
N THR A 63 -19.99 -6.57 11.16
CA THR A 63 -20.27 -7.42 9.99
C THR A 63 -20.25 -6.63 8.69
N GLY A 64 -20.79 -5.40 8.69
CA GLY A 64 -20.83 -4.54 7.51
C GLY A 64 -19.45 -4.08 7.06
N GLY A 65 -18.66 -3.53 7.99
CA GLY A 65 -17.29 -3.09 7.77
C GLY A 65 -16.38 -4.21 7.31
N LEU A 66 -16.43 -5.37 7.98
CA LEU A 66 -15.65 -6.55 7.58
C LEU A 66 -16.01 -6.99 6.15
N ASN A 67 -17.30 -7.10 5.84
CA ASN A 67 -17.76 -7.51 4.52
C ASN A 67 -17.32 -6.53 3.43
N ASN A 68 -17.36 -5.22 3.72
CA ASN A 68 -16.90 -4.19 2.79
C ASN A 68 -15.41 -4.38 2.44
N TYR A 69 -14.54 -4.46 3.44
CA TYR A 69 -13.10 -4.68 3.20
C TYR A 69 -12.81 -6.05 2.58
N MET A 70 -13.51 -7.09 2.99
CA MET A 70 -13.38 -8.43 2.40
C MET A 70 -13.84 -8.49 0.95
N SER A 71 -14.79 -7.65 0.52
CA SER A 71 -15.21 -7.60 -0.89
C SER A 71 -14.07 -7.19 -1.82
N PHE A 72 -13.19 -6.32 -1.35
CA PHE A 72 -11.98 -5.88 -2.06
C PHE A 72 -10.89 -6.94 -2.00
N ALA A 73 -10.67 -7.56 -0.83
CA ALA A 73 -9.70 -8.65 -0.68
C ALA A 73 -10.07 -9.91 -1.48
N LYS A 74 -11.36 -10.16 -1.75
CA LYS A 74 -11.80 -11.24 -2.64
C LYS A 74 -11.47 -10.98 -4.12
N GLN A 75 -11.42 -9.71 -4.53
CA GLN A 75 -11.06 -9.34 -5.91
C GLN A 75 -9.55 -9.32 -6.12
N ASN A 76 -8.83 -8.85 -5.11
CA ASN A 76 -7.37 -8.83 -5.08
C ASN A 76 -6.94 -8.87 -3.62
N CYS A 77 -6.45 -10.02 -3.16
CA CYS A 77 -6.13 -10.27 -1.76
C CYS A 77 -5.13 -9.25 -1.23
N ARG A 78 -4.02 -9.10 -1.93
CA ARG A 78 -2.92 -8.23 -1.51
C ARG A 78 -3.38 -6.79 -1.40
N TRP A 79 -4.13 -6.34 -2.41
CA TRP A 79 -4.66 -4.99 -2.44
C TRP A 79 -5.71 -4.73 -1.36
N GLY A 80 -6.72 -5.60 -1.22
CA GLY A 80 -7.80 -5.38 -0.26
C GLY A 80 -7.30 -5.36 1.17
N VAL A 81 -6.30 -6.17 1.50
CA VAL A 81 -5.66 -6.16 2.83
C VAL A 81 -4.84 -4.89 3.05
N LEU A 82 -4.09 -4.42 2.05
CA LEU A 82 -3.37 -3.14 2.14
C LEU A 82 -4.35 -1.96 2.33
N ASP A 83 -5.44 -1.94 1.55
CA ASP A 83 -6.49 -0.92 1.62
C ASP A 83 -7.15 -0.86 2.99
N ALA A 84 -7.57 -2.00 3.51
CA ALA A 84 -8.15 -2.12 4.84
C ALA A 84 -7.15 -1.67 5.92
N SER A 85 -5.90 -2.16 5.87
CA SER A 85 -4.85 -1.79 6.83
C SER A 85 -4.67 -0.29 6.89
N PHE A 86 -4.53 0.35 5.73
CA PHE A 86 -4.29 1.78 5.67
C PHE A 86 -5.50 2.58 6.16
N LYS A 87 -6.72 2.23 5.74
CA LYS A 87 -7.94 2.97 6.14
C LYS A 87 -8.24 2.81 7.63
N ILE A 88 -8.15 1.60 8.16
CA ILE A 88 -8.48 1.30 9.56
C ILE A 88 -7.46 1.99 10.47
N LEU A 89 -6.16 1.78 10.23
CA LEU A 89 -5.10 2.23 11.14
C LEU A 89 -4.87 3.75 11.08
N ASN A 90 -5.25 4.42 9.98
CA ASN A 90 -5.20 5.88 9.85
C ASN A 90 -6.56 6.58 10.06
N SER A 91 -7.58 5.85 10.50
CA SER A 91 -8.90 6.43 10.73
C SER A 91 -8.91 7.39 11.93
N ALA A 92 -9.85 8.34 11.94
CA ALA A 92 -10.08 9.19 13.10
C ALA A 92 -10.38 8.37 14.37
N GLU A 93 -11.03 7.21 14.22
CA GLU A 93 -11.30 6.27 15.30
C GLU A 93 -10.00 5.70 15.89
N ALA A 94 -9.03 5.29 15.05
CA ALA A 94 -7.72 4.86 15.52
C ALA A 94 -6.97 5.99 16.24
N HIS A 95 -6.98 7.20 15.69
CA HIS A 95 -6.38 8.37 16.34
C HIS A 95 -6.97 8.61 17.72
N ASN A 96 -8.30 8.55 17.86
CA ASN A 96 -8.97 8.76 19.15
C ASN A 96 -8.69 7.63 20.14
N THR A 97 -8.73 6.39 19.68
CA THR A 97 -8.45 5.19 20.50
C THR A 97 -7.09 5.28 21.17
N TRP A 98 -6.09 5.74 20.42
CA TRP A 98 -4.70 5.89 20.89
C TRP A 98 -4.35 7.30 21.34
N ARG A 99 -5.37 8.14 21.58
CA ARG A 99 -5.25 9.51 22.13
C ARG A 99 -4.28 10.41 21.35
N ASN A 100 -4.15 10.15 20.05
CA ASN A 100 -3.20 10.79 19.14
C ASN A 100 -1.75 10.81 19.67
N ASN A 101 -1.37 9.83 20.50
CA ASN A 101 -0.05 9.75 21.10
C ASN A 101 0.93 9.05 20.13
N PRO A 102 2.00 9.70 19.65
CA PRO A 102 2.89 9.12 18.64
C PRO A 102 3.54 7.79 19.06
N ARG A 103 3.88 7.63 20.34
CA ARG A 103 4.50 6.40 20.85
C ARG A 103 3.49 5.25 20.91
N ALA A 104 2.27 5.53 21.37
CA ALA A 104 1.20 4.54 21.42
C ALA A 104 0.78 4.11 20.01
N LEU A 105 0.65 5.06 19.09
CA LEU A 105 0.38 4.80 17.68
C LEU A 105 1.48 3.95 17.02
N ALA A 106 2.76 4.23 17.31
CA ALA A 106 3.85 3.39 16.82
C ALA A 106 3.72 1.95 17.34
N GLY A 107 3.47 1.75 18.64
CA GLY A 107 3.23 0.43 19.22
C GLY A 107 2.06 -0.31 18.58
N MET A 108 0.96 0.42 18.30
CA MET A 108 -0.20 -0.11 17.58
C MET A 108 0.16 -0.61 16.19
N LEU A 109 0.95 0.15 15.40
CA LEU A 109 1.35 -0.29 14.06
C LEU A 109 2.14 -1.60 14.10
N TYR A 110 3.10 -1.73 15.02
CA TYR A 110 3.88 -2.96 15.19
C TYR A 110 2.99 -4.17 15.51
N ALA A 111 2.03 -4.01 16.41
CA ALA A 111 1.09 -5.07 16.74
C ALA A 111 0.17 -5.41 15.55
N ALA A 112 -0.48 -4.38 14.97
CA ALA A 112 -1.45 -4.53 13.90
C ALA A 112 -0.84 -5.10 12.61
N LEU A 113 0.31 -4.59 12.18
CA LEU A 113 0.92 -4.95 10.90
C LEU A 113 1.90 -6.11 11.02
N LEU A 114 2.78 -6.08 12.03
CA LEU A 114 3.92 -7.00 12.11
C LEU A 114 3.72 -8.15 13.10
N ASN A 115 2.63 -8.13 13.86
CA ASN A 115 2.30 -9.19 14.82
C ASN A 115 3.34 -9.38 15.93
N ARG A 116 3.95 -8.28 16.37
CA ARG A 116 4.98 -8.29 17.41
C ARG A 116 5.04 -6.97 18.15
N ALA A 117 5.71 -6.98 19.28
CA ALA A 117 6.11 -5.75 19.96
C ALA A 117 7.18 -5.01 19.15
N ALA A 118 7.14 -3.69 19.25
CA ALA A 118 8.23 -2.85 18.78
C ALA A 118 9.49 -3.13 19.62
N ASP A 119 10.63 -3.30 18.97
CA ASP A 119 11.91 -3.22 19.66
C ASP A 119 12.18 -1.77 20.11
N PRO A 120 13.01 -1.53 21.14
CA PRO A 120 13.20 -0.18 21.68
C PRO A 120 13.69 0.86 20.65
N GLY A 121 14.55 0.43 19.72
CA GLY A 121 15.06 1.28 18.64
C GLY A 121 13.96 1.61 17.63
N GLY A 122 13.25 0.60 17.14
CA GLY A 122 12.12 0.74 16.23
C GLY A 122 10.99 1.59 16.81
N LEU A 123 10.63 1.39 18.08
CA LEU A 123 9.61 2.20 18.76
C LEU A 123 10.01 3.67 18.77
N THR A 124 11.27 3.98 19.11
CA THR A 124 11.79 5.35 19.14
C THR A 124 11.78 5.97 17.75
N ALA A 125 12.24 5.22 16.73
CA ALA A 125 12.28 5.69 15.34
C ALA A 125 10.88 6.02 14.80
N TYR A 126 9.90 5.12 14.96
CA TYR A 126 8.54 5.35 14.49
C TYR A 126 7.79 6.39 15.33
N THR A 127 8.08 6.52 16.62
CA THR A 127 7.54 7.62 17.44
C THR A 127 7.95 8.98 16.87
N ASN A 128 9.24 9.16 16.57
CA ASN A 128 9.74 10.41 15.98
C ASN A 128 9.16 10.62 14.58
N ALA A 129 9.10 9.58 13.76
CA ALA A 129 8.54 9.69 12.43
C ALA A 129 7.06 10.08 12.42
N ILE A 130 6.24 9.57 13.35
CA ILE A 130 4.83 9.97 13.47
C ILE A 130 4.72 11.43 13.90
N ARG A 131 5.59 11.90 14.80
CA ARG A 131 5.61 13.32 15.20
C ARG A 131 5.98 14.23 14.04
N ASP A 132 6.96 13.82 13.24
CA ASP A 132 7.56 14.68 12.22
C ASP A 132 6.83 14.60 10.88
N ARG A 133 6.18 13.46 10.56
CA ARG A 133 5.57 13.15 9.25
C ARG A 133 4.13 12.65 9.32
N GLY A 134 3.61 12.38 10.52
CA GLY A 134 2.25 11.88 10.73
C GLY A 134 2.13 10.36 10.67
N LEU A 135 0.97 9.87 11.14
CA LEU A 135 0.64 8.45 11.18
C LEU A 135 0.54 7.79 9.78
N PRO A 136 -0.08 8.42 8.76
CA PRO A 136 -0.16 7.83 7.41
C PRO A 136 1.19 7.46 6.84
N TRP A 137 2.20 8.29 7.10
CA TRP A 137 3.57 8.05 6.70
C TRP A 137 4.16 6.78 7.35
N ALA A 138 4.00 6.66 8.67
CA ALA A 138 4.52 5.53 9.43
C ALA A 138 3.84 4.21 9.06
N THR A 139 2.51 4.23 8.90
CA THR A 139 1.70 3.08 8.50
C THR A 139 2.19 2.52 7.17
N ALA A 140 2.32 3.40 6.18
CA ALA A 140 2.86 3.08 4.87
C ALA A 140 4.26 2.47 4.91
N GLN A 141 5.21 3.14 5.57
CA GLN A 141 6.58 2.64 5.62
C GLN A 141 6.68 1.25 6.25
N MET A 142 5.84 0.96 7.23
CA MET A 142 5.76 -0.37 7.81
C MET A 142 5.13 -1.39 6.84
N MET A 143 4.09 -1.01 6.10
CA MET A 143 3.46 -1.84 5.07
C MET A 143 4.40 -2.12 3.86
N GLY A 144 5.26 -1.18 3.50
CA GLY A 144 6.30 -1.35 2.47
C GLY A 144 7.48 -2.24 2.91
N SER A 145 7.62 -2.52 4.21
CA SER A 145 8.75 -3.27 4.75
C SER A 145 8.82 -4.71 4.20
N PRO A 146 10.02 -5.32 4.08
CA PRO A 146 10.14 -6.74 3.75
C PRO A 146 9.35 -7.64 4.71
N GLU A 147 9.26 -7.27 5.99
CA GLU A 147 8.56 -8.03 7.01
C GLU A 147 7.06 -8.12 6.72
N TYR A 148 6.40 -6.98 6.48
CA TYR A 148 4.98 -6.97 6.12
C TYR A 148 4.72 -7.58 4.74
N ARG A 149 5.58 -7.32 3.75
CA ARG A 149 5.47 -7.94 2.42
C ARG A 149 5.58 -9.46 2.48
N ASN A 150 6.49 -10.00 3.28
CA ASN A 150 6.64 -11.44 3.49
C ASN A 150 5.41 -12.01 4.20
N ARG A 151 4.85 -11.28 5.18
CA ARG A 151 3.61 -11.65 5.85
C ARG A 151 2.45 -11.77 4.85
N LEU A 152 2.21 -10.76 4.02
CA LEU A 152 1.18 -10.78 2.97
C LEU A 152 1.38 -11.96 2.00
N GLY A 153 2.63 -12.23 1.61
CA GLY A 153 2.96 -13.32 0.68
C GLY A 153 2.62 -14.73 1.19
N ARG A 154 2.42 -14.91 2.50
CA ARG A 154 2.05 -16.21 3.09
C ARG A 154 0.60 -16.60 2.83
N PHE A 155 -0.29 -15.64 2.60
CA PHE A 155 -1.72 -15.91 2.46
C PHE A 155 -2.37 -15.24 1.25
N CYS A 156 -1.73 -14.23 0.64
CA CYS A 156 -2.08 -13.73 -0.69
C CYS A 156 -1.12 -14.35 -1.72
N THR A 157 -1.38 -15.61 -2.09
CA THR A 157 -0.50 -16.43 -2.94
C THR A 157 -0.72 -16.23 -4.46
N ASN A 158 -1.69 -15.43 -4.87
CA ASN A 158 -1.98 -15.17 -6.28
C ASN A 158 -0.83 -14.39 -6.93
N SER A 159 -0.03 -15.08 -7.73
CA SER A 159 1.14 -14.50 -8.43
C SER A 159 0.78 -13.41 -9.46
N GLY A 160 -0.48 -13.31 -9.87
CA GLY A 160 -1.00 -12.23 -10.72
C GLY A 160 -1.34 -10.93 -9.98
N GLU A 161 -1.35 -10.93 -8.65
CA GLU A 161 -1.64 -9.74 -7.84
C GLU A 161 -0.37 -8.90 -7.66
N SER A 162 -0.25 -7.84 -8.46
CA SER A 162 0.93 -6.96 -8.49
C SER A 162 0.82 -5.72 -7.62
N ALA A 163 -0.31 -5.51 -6.90
CA ALA A 163 -0.50 -4.36 -6.04
C ALA A 163 0.56 -4.36 -4.94
N THR A 164 1.60 -3.57 -5.17
CA THR A 164 2.81 -3.56 -4.36
C THR A 164 3.04 -2.13 -3.92
N GLU A 165 3.28 -2.00 -2.63
CA GLU A 165 3.77 -0.76 -2.06
C GLU A 165 5.27 -0.65 -2.29
N TYR A 166 5.68 0.50 -2.81
CA TYR A 166 7.07 0.82 -3.04
C TYR A 166 7.46 2.03 -2.19
N ASP A 167 8.65 1.98 -1.59
CA ASP A 167 9.30 3.19 -1.10
C ASP A 167 9.51 4.18 -2.26
N TRP A 168 9.64 5.46 -1.94
CA TRP A 168 9.69 6.51 -2.95
C TRP A 168 10.88 6.33 -3.92
N GLN A 169 12.04 5.84 -3.46
CA GLN A 169 13.20 5.62 -4.33
C GLN A 169 12.92 4.51 -5.33
N THR A 170 12.36 3.38 -4.87
CA THR A 170 11.99 2.26 -5.71
C THR A 170 10.88 2.64 -6.68
N ALA A 171 9.86 3.35 -6.22
CA ALA A 171 8.79 3.87 -7.07
C ALA A 171 9.34 4.78 -8.18
N GLN A 172 10.28 5.66 -7.83
CA GLN A 172 10.94 6.53 -8.80
C GLN A 172 11.80 5.74 -9.79
N SER A 173 12.47 4.68 -9.34
CA SER A 173 13.18 3.75 -10.21
C SER A 173 12.23 3.08 -11.20
N ILE A 174 11.05 2.64 -10.76
CA ILE A 174 10.00 2.07 -11.63
C ILE A 174 9.52 3.11 -12.65
N ALA A 175 9.23 4.34 -12.22
CA ALA A 175 8.82 5.41 -13.13
C ALA A 175 9.86 5.65 -14.22
N ARG A 176 11.15 5.73 -13.86
CA ARG A 176 12.25 5.97 -14.81
C ARG A 176 12.54 4.78 -15.72
N ASN A 177 12.79 3.62 -15.13
CA ASN A 177 13.37 2.47 -15.83
C ASN A 177 12.32 1.62 -16.51
N THR A 178 11.06 1.69 -16.04
CA THR A 178 9.94 0.95 -16.62
C THR A 178 9.05 1.91 -17.39
N PHE A 179 8.36 2.84 -16.73
CA PHE A 179 7.30 3.60 -17.39
C PHE A 179 7.81 4.53 -18.48
N PHE A 180 8.75 5.43 -18.16
CA PHE A 180 9.30 6.35 -19.15
C PHE A 180 10.07 5.62 -20.26
N LYS A 181 10.80 4.54 -19.94
CA LYS A 181 11.50 3.74 -20.95
C LYS A 181 10.54 3.04 -21.92
N HIS A 182 9.44 2.46 -21.44
CA HIS A 182 8.42 1.88 -22.32
C HIS A 182 7.70 2.94 -23.14
N ALA A 183 7.39 4.10 -22.55
CA ALA A 183 6.83 5.23 -23.30
C ALA A 183 7.74 5.70 -24.44
N GLU A 184 9.05 5.79 -24.20
CA GLU A 184 10.04 6.17 -25.22
C GLU A 184 10.01 5.22 -26.42
N ASN A 185 9.99 3.91 -26.17
CA ASN A 185 9.96 2.89 -27.21
C ASN A 185 8.63 2.94 -27.99
N LEU A 186 7.51 3.11 -27.30
CA LEU A 186 6.19 3.15 -27.92
C LEU A 186 5.93 4.45 -28.68
N ALA A 187 6.53 5.56 -28.25
CA ALA A 187 6.41 6.87 -28.90
C ALA A 187 7.02 6.91 -30.32
N ILE A 188 7.86 5.93 -30.69
CA ILE A 188 8.35 5.76 -32.06
C ILE A 188 7.17 5.59 -33.03
N ALA A 189 6.17 4.81 -32.65
CA ALA A 189 4.97 4.59 -33.47
C ALA A 189 4.11 5.86 -33.65
N CYS A 190 4.36 6.90 -32.86
CA CYS A 190 3.64 8.18 -32.89
C CYS A 190 4.48 9.31 -33.48
N GLY A 191 5.68 9.05 -33.99
CA GLY A 191 6.56 10.06 -34.58
C GLY A 191 7.14 11.09 -33.59
N VAL A 192 6.98 10.89 -32.28
CA VAL A 192 7.34 11.85 -31.22
C VAL A 192 8.49 11.37 -30.32
N SER A 193 9.21 10.34 -30.74
CA SER A 193 10.25 9.69 -29.94
C SER A 193 11.36 10.66 -29.52
N THR A 194 11.79 11.59 -30.39
CA THR A 194 12.82 12.59 -30.07
C THR A 194 12.35 13.57 -28.99
N THR A 195 11.10 14.06 -29.09
CA THR A 195 10.50 14.96 -28.09
C THR A 195 10.31 14.24 -26.75
N VAL A 196 9.84 12.99 -26.77
CA VAL A 196 9.72 12.14 -25.57
C VAL A 196 11.09 11.89 -24.92
N LYS A 197 12.12 11.54 -25.71
CA LYS A 197 13.50 11.36 -25.22
C LYS A 197 14.05 12.61 -24.55
N SER A 198 13.85 13.77 -25.16
CA SER A 198 14.29 15.06 -24.61
C SER A 198 13.58 15.36 -23.28
N ALA A 199 12.26 15.16 -23.22
CA ALA A 199 11.49 15.37 -21.99
C ALA A 199 11.89 14.39 -20.87
N ILE A 200 12.11 13.10 -21.20
CA ILE A 200 12.57 12.08 -20.24
C ILE A 200 14.01 12.35 -19.80
N GLY A 201 14.88 12.82 -20.69
CA GLY A 201 16.26 13.20 -20.35
C GLY A 201 16.31 14.25 -19.25
N ALA A 202 15.39 15.22 -19.27
CA ALA A 202 15.25 16.23 -18.22
C ALA A 202 14.79 15.65 -16.86
N LEU A 203 14.16 14.47 -16.84
CA LEU A 203 13.81 13.75 -15.61
C LEU A 203 14.98 12.91 -15.07
N LYS A 204 15.85 12.40 -15.94
CA LYS A 204 16.99 11.54 -15.55
C LYS A 204 18.10 12.31 -14.82
N SER A 205 18.22 13.61 -15.06
CA SER A 205 19.28 14.45 -14.48
C SER A 205 19.07 14.80 -13.01
N THR A 206 17.92 14.47 -12.42
CA THR A 206 17.65 14.80 -11.01
C THR A 206 16.89 13.66 -10.30
N PRO A 207 17.24 13.35 -9.03
CA PRO A 207 16.45 12.46 -8.16
C PRO A 207 15.08 13.04 -7.78
N TYR A 208 14.78 14.27 -8.18
CA TYR A 208 13.50 14.91 -7.96
C TYR A 208 13.28 15.85 -9.15
N PRO A 209 12.56 15.41 -10.18
CA PRO A 209 12.39 16.23 -11.37
C PRO A 209 11.71 17.55 -10.97
N PRO A 210 12.35 18.71 -11.24
CA PRO A 210 11.73 20.00 -10.94
C PRO A 210 10.40 20.09 -11.70
N ALA A 211 9.48 20.94 -11.23
CA ALA A 211 8.17 21.14 -11.86
C ALA A 211 8.26 21.37 -13.38
N VAL A 212 9.37 21.99 -13.83
CA VAL A 212 9.73 22.18 -15.23
C VAL A 212 9.86 20.86 -16.01
N ALA A 213 10.53 19.85 -15.45
CA ALA A 213 10.72 18.55 -16.11
C ALA A 213 9.41 17.73 -16.16
N VAL A 214 8.59 17.83 -15.12
CA VAL A 214 7.22 17.28 -15.09
C VAL A 214 6.34 17.97 -16.16
N GLY A 215 6.42 19.29 -16.26
CA GLY A 215 5.70 20.10 -17.26
C GLY A 215 6.02 19.68 -18.69
N LYS A 216 7.29 19.40 -19.01
CA LYS A 216 7.69 18.90 -20.35
C LYS A 216 6.99 17.59 -20.72
N ILE A 217 6.93 16.63 -19.80
CA ILE A 217 6.26 15.35 -20.08
C ILE A 217 4.74 15.56 -20.23
N ALA A 218 4.13 16.44 -19.44
CA ALA A 218 2.72 16.77 -19.58
C ALA A 218 2.42 17.41 -20.95
N SER A 219 3.27 18.34 -21.41
CA SER A 219 3.15 18.94 -22.75
C SER A 219 3.25 17.91 -23.86
N VAL A 220 4.24 17.01 -23.80
CA VAL A 220 4.40 15.92 -24.79
C VAL A 220 3.22 14.97 -24.77
N THR A 221 2.69 14.67 -23.59
CA THR A 221 1.48 13.85 -23.43
C THR A 221 0.29 14.48 -24.15
N ASN A 222 0.06 15.80 -23.97
CA ASN A 222 -1.00 16.52 -24.66
C ASN A 222 -0.79 16.60 -26.18
N MET A 223 0.45 16.74 -26.64
CA MET A 223 0.79 16.72 -28.06
C MET A 223 0.42 15.39 -28.72
N ILE A 224 0.69 14.26 -28.06
CA ILE A 224 0.29 12.93 -28.57
C ILE A 224 -1.24 12.84 -28.66
N ILE A 225 -1.93 13.22 -27.59
CA ILE A 225 -3.40 13.16 -27.51
C ILE A 225 -4.06 13.97 -28.63
N THR A 226 -3.59 15.20 -28.85
CA THR A 226 -4.21 16.14 -29.79
C THR A 226 -3.80 15.90 -31.24
N GLY A 227 -2.58 15.44 -31.50
CA GLY A 227 -2.07 15.24 -32.85
C GLY A 227 -2.34 13.85 -33.44
N TRP A 228 -2.41 12.81 -32.59
CA TRP A 228 -2.32 11.42 -33.05
C TRP A 228 -3.36 10.48 -32.44
N GLY A 229 -4.14 10.94 -31.47
CA GLY A 229 -5.17 10.12 -30.82
C GLY A 229 -4.62 9.15 -29.77
N LEU A 230 -5.52 8.31 -29.24
CA LEU A 230 -5.28 7.38 -28.12
C LEU A 230 -5.40 5.90 -28.50
N ASP A 231 -5.38 5.59 -29.80
CA ASP A 231 -5.47 4.24 -30.31
C ASP A 231 -4.10 3.53 -30.33
N GLY A 232 -4.17 2.19 -30.29
CA GLY A 232 -3.01 1.30 -30.35
C GLY A 232 -1.84 1.70 -29.45
N THR A 233 -0.65 1.75 -30.05
CA THR A 233 0.63 2.02 -29.39
C THR A 233 0.78 3.44 -28.86
N CYS A 234 0.05 4.42 -29.43
CA CYS A 234 0.09 5.82 -28.97
C CYS A 234 -0.70 6.02 -27.68
N GLY A 235 -1.87 5.38 -27.57
CA GLY A 235 -2.58 5.27 -26.29
C GLY A 235 -1.73 4.61 -25.21
N ALA A 236 -0.99 3.56 -25.56
CA ALA A 236 -0.08 2.90 -24.63
C ALA A 236 1.05 3.84 -24.16
N ALA A 237 1.72 4.54 -25.09
CA ALA A 237 2.76 5.51 -24.73
C ALA A 237 2.25 6.58 -23.75
N VAL A 238 1.06 7.13 -24.01
CA VAL A 238 0.39 8.09 -23.12
C VAL A 238 0.09 7.49 -21.74
N ALA A 239 -0.39 6.25 -21.66
CA ALA A 239 -0.68 5.59 -20.40
C ALA A 239 0.58 5.46 -19.52
N PHE A 240 1.71 5.07 -20.13
CA PHE A 240 3.00 5.00 -19.43
C PHE A 240 3.52 6.37 -18.98
N LEU A 241 3.46 7.39 -19.85
CA LEU A 241 3.89 8.75 -19.48
C LEU A 241 3.08 9.27 -18.29
N ARG A 242 1.76 9.11 -18.33
CA ARG A 242 0.87 9.54 -17.24
C ARG A 242 1.09 8.76 -15.95
N ALA A 243 1.31 7.44 -16.02
CA ALA A 243 1.66 6.65 -14.86
C ALA A 243 2.98 7.10 -14.22
N GLY A 244 4.03 7.35 -15.02
CA GLY A 244 5.30 7.89 -14.53
C GLY A 244 5.15 9.29 -13.91
N LEU A 245 4.34 10.15 -14.51
CA LEU A 245 4.01 11.46 -13.94
C LEU A 245 3.28 11.33 -12.60
N ALA A 246 2.33 10.40 -12.49
CA ALA A 246 1.58 10.15 -11.27
C ALA A 246 2.47 9.69 -10.12
N VAL A 247 3.47 8.85 -10.41
CA VAL A 247 4.48 8.46 -9.43
C VAL A 247 5.24 9.69 -8.95
N ASN A 248 5.73 10.51 -9.88
CA ASN A 248 6.47 11.73 -9.53
C ASN A 248 5.60 12.72 -8.74
N SER A 249 4.34 12.93 -9.09
CA SER A 249 3.44 13.82 -8.34
C SER A 249 3.16 13.29 -6.94
N THR A 250 3.05 11.97 -6.78
CA THR A 250 2.87 11.31 -5.48
C THR A 250 4.08 11.53 -4.58
N ILE A 251 5.29 11.37 -5.12
CA ILE A 251 6.55 11.63 -4.40
C ILE A 251 6.75 13.12 -4.09
N ASN A 252 6.31 14.00 -4.99
CA ASN A 252 6.48 15.44 -4.86
C ASN A 252 5.62 16.07 -3.75
N GLY A 253 4.54 15.40 -3.33
CA GLY A 253 3.71 15.84 -2.20
C GLY A 253 4.36 15.59 -0.82
N ASP A 254 5.15 14.52 -0.71
CA ASP A 254 5.96 14.18 0.46
C ASP A 254 6.98 13.11 0.06
N ARG A 255 8.27 13.45 0.12
CA ARG A 255 9.41 12.63 -0.35
C ARG A 255 9.58 11.31 0.39
N HIS A 256 8.73 11.03 1.34
CA HIS A 256 8.79 9.81 2.11
C HIS A 256 7.47 9.02 2.03
N SER A 257 6.41 9.58 1.45
CA SER A 257 5.16 8.88 1.28
C SER A 257 5.36 7.69 0.33
N PRO A 258 4.75 6.53 0.63
CA PRO A 258 4.83 5.37 -0.23
C PRO A 258 4.16 5.65 -1.57
N VAL A 259 4.49 4.85 -2.57
CA VAL A 259 3.74 4.84 -3.83
C VAL A 259 3.20 3.44 -4.06
N PHE A 260 1.88 3.36 -4.19
CA PHE A 260 1.22 2.14 -4.56
C PHE A 260 1.17 2.08 -6.08
N ILE A 261 1.71 0.98 -6.63
CA ILE A 261 1.68 0.73 -8.06
C ILE A 261 1.06 -0.65 -8.27
N GLN A 262 0.06 -0.69 -9.14
CA GLN A 262 -0.55 -1.93 -9.61
C GLN A 262 -0.49 -1.96 -11.12
N TRP A 263 -0.20 -3.13 -11.65
CA TRP A 263 -0.24 -3.42 -13.06
C TRP A 263 -1.17 -4.58 -13.34
N SER A 264 -2.13 -4.40 -14.26
CA SER A 264 -2.97 -5.49 -14.75
C SER A 264 -2.89 -5.57 -16.27
N VAL A 265 -2.71 -6.79 -16.80
CA VAL A 265 -2.81 -7.08 -18.24
C VAL A 265 -4.07 -7.90 -18.47
N GLY A 266 -4.94 -7.41 -19.36
CA GLY A 266 -6.12 -8.11 -19.81
C GLY A 266 -5.79 -9.25 -20.77
N ARG A 267 -6.80 -10.06 -21.09
CA ARG A 267 -6.68 -11.12 -22.11
C ARG A 267 -6.36 -10.50 -23.49
N PRO A 268 -5.67 -11.24 -24.37
CA PRO A 268 -5.51 -10.83 -25.76
C PRO A 268 -6.89 -10.61 -26.40
N GLY A 269 -7.06 -9.51 -27.10
CA GLY A 269 -8.19 -9.29 -28.00
C GLY A 269 -8.07 -10.15 -29.26
N LEU A 270 -9.12 -10.16 -30.08
CA LEU A 270 -9.14 -10.89 -31.36
C LEU A 270 -8.04 -10.44 -32.33
N ASN A 271 -7.60 -9.19 -32.21
CA ASN A 271 -6.49 -8.64 -32.98
C ASN A 271 -5.12 -8.93 -32.36
N GLY A 272 -4.99 -9.71 -31.28
CA GLY A 272 -3.72 -9.99 -30.60
C GLY A 272 -3.23 -8.89 -29.64
N GLN A 273 -3.87 -7.71 -29.61
CA GLN A 273 -3.52 -6.67 -28.65
C GLN A 273 -3.98 -7.02 -27.24
N ARG A 274 -3.15 -6.71 -26.24
CA ARG A 274 -3.49 -6.82 -24.82
C ARG A 274 -3.76 -5.44 -24.26
N LYS A 275 -4.94 -5.28 -23.65
CA LYS A 275 -5.22 -4.11 -22.82
C LYS A 275 -4.42 -4.21 -21.54
N PHE A 276 -3.87 -3.10 -21.06
CA PHE A 276 -3.26 -3.02 -19.75
C PHE A 276 -3.77 -1.80 -18.99
N THR A 277 -3.66 -1.86 -17.67
CA THR A 277 -3.95 -0.75 -16.77
C THR A 277 -2.83 -0.64 -15.76
N ILE A 278 -2.28 0.55 -15.63
CA ILE A 278 -1.34 0.94 -14.58
C ILE A 278 -2.11 1.82 -13.62
N ARG A 279 -2.15 1.46 -12.34
CA ARG A 279 -2.75 2.29 -11.30
C ARG A 279 -1.64 2.80 -10.39
N VAL A 280 -1.68 4.09 -10.09
CA VAL A 280 -0.72 4.75 -9.19
C VAL A 280 -1.49 5.58 -8.15
N GLY A 281 -1.04 5.54 -6.91
CA GLY A 281 -1.65 6.28 -5.80
C GLY A 281 -0.73 6.47 -4.60
N SER A 282 -1.07 7.45 -3.75
CA SER A 282 -0.42 7.69 -2.44
C SER A 282 -0.90 6.74 -1.35
N ASN A 283 -2.01 6.05 -1.60
CA ASN A 283 -2.55 5.03 -0.72
C ASN A 283 -3.33 3.99 -1.54
N PRO A 284 -3.67 2.82 -0.97
CA PRO A 284 -4.38 1.78 -1.68
C PRO A 284 -5.86 2.10 -1.96
N THR A 285 -6.33 3.31 -1.69
CA THR A 285 -7.74 3.72 -1.77
C THR A 285 -7.97 4.82 -2.80
N SER A 286 -6.92 5.59 -3.12
CA SER A 286 -6.93 6.74 -4.02
C SER A 286 -5.94 6.48 -5.16
N TRP A 287 -6.47 6.00 -6.29
CA TRP A 287 -5.67 5.66 -7.46
C TRP A 287 -6.15 6.45 -8.65
N THR A 288 -5.20 6.82 -9.49
CA THR A 288 -5.49 7.16 -10.87
C THR A 288 -5.09 6.00 -11.76
N GLY A 289 -6.04 5.50 -12.57
CA GLY A 289 -5.81 4.43 -13.53
C GLY A 289 -5.44 4.99 -14.91
N TYR A 290 -4.41 4.40 -15.50
CA TYR A 290 -3.90 4.75 -16.83
C TYR A 290 -3.91 3.50 -17.70
N SER A 291 -4.77 3.49 -18.72
CA SER A 291 -5.00 2.32 -19.56
C SER A 291 -4.49 2.53 -20.98
N GLY A 292 -4.00 1.46 -21.59
CA GLY A 292 -3.56 1.43 -22.97
C GLY A 292 -3.67 0.04 -23.58
N SER A 293 -3.36 -0.07 -24.87
CA SER A 293 -3.34 -1.35 -25.60
C SER A 293 -1.96 -1.53 -26.22
N ALA A 294 -1.31 -2.67 -25.94
CA ALA A 294 -0.01 -2.98 -26.52
C ALA A 294 -0.05 -4.38 -27.15
N TRP A 295 0.80 -4.59 -28.16
CA TRP A 295 1.06 -5.90 -28.72
C TRP A 295 1.87 -6.71 -27.70
N GLY A 296 1.42 -7.93 -27.41
CA GLY A 296 2.05 -8.85 -26.47
C GLY A 296 3.13 -9.68 -27.12
#